data_AF-A0A8X6K753-F1
#
_entry.id   AF-A0A8X6K753-F1
#
_cell.length_a   1.000
_cell.length_b   1.000
_cell.length_c   1.000
_cell.angle_alpha   90.00
_cell.angle_beta   90.00
_cell.angle_gamma   90.00
#
_symmetry.space_group_name_H-M   'P 1'
#
loop_
_entity.id
_entity.type
_entity.pdbx_description
1 polymer ?
#
loop_
_entity_poly.entity_id
_entity_poly.type
_entity_poly.pdbx_seq_one_letter_code
_entity_poly.pdbx_strand_id
1 'polypeptide(L)'
;MSCSWCKEVCHNKESCFNVKKIGSESCNLGAHANLIVPPTWIVKLPCKETENSKQVFAIKPIPSSTSKPLLVFINPKSGGNQGSKLLRTFQWLLNPRQVFDLTEGGPAVGFVIFHILILM
;
A
#
# COMPACT_ATOMS: atom_id res chain seq x y z
N MET A 1 -12.19 -12.81 -10.45
CA MET A 1 -10.94 -12.51 -9.72
C MET A 1 -10.57 -11.07 -10.00
N SER A 2 -9.98 -10.35 -9.05
CA SER A 2 -9.56 -8.96 -9.23
C SER A 2 -8.12 -8.77 -8.75
N CYS A 3 -7.36 -7.95 -9.47
CA CYS A 3 -6.02 -7.57 -9.03
C CYS A 3 -6.11 -6.55 -7.89
N SER A 4 -5.40 -6.80 -6.80
CA SER A 4 -5.34 -5.88 -5.65
C SER A 4 -4.73 -4.52 -5.98
N TRP A 5 -3.96 -4.39 -7.08
CA TRP A 5 -3.24 -3.16 -7.44
C TRP A 5 -3.93 -2.41 -8.58
N CYS A 6 -3.93 -2.97 -9.79
CA CYS A 6 -4.52 -2.29 -10.95
C CYS A 6 -6.06 -2.31 -11.00
N LYS A 7 -6.70 -3.07 -10.11
CA LYS A 7 -8.17 -3.22 -10.00
C LYS A 7 -8.85 -3.83 -11.22
N GLU A 8 -8.10 -4.32 -12.19
CA GLU A 8 -8.68 -5.11 -13.28
C GLU A 8 -9.39 -6.34 -12.72
N VAL A 9 -10.56 -6.62 -13.27
CA VAL A 9 -11.41 -7.76 -12.90
C VAL A 9 -11.50 -8.68 -14.09
N CYS A 10 -11.31 -9.97 -13.85
CA CYS A 10 -11.49 -11.04 -14.82
C CYS A 10 -12.52 -12.05 -14.31
N HIS A 11 -13.32 -12.60 -15.22
CA HIS A 11 -14.17 -13.73 -14.90
C HIS A 11 -13.29 -14.99 -14.83
N ASN A 12 -13.53 -15.84 -13.82
CA ASN A 12 -12.79 -17.09 -13.63
C ASN A 12 -13.32 -18.23 -14.51
N LYS A 13 -13.90 -17.89 -15.67
CA LYS A 13 -14.47 -18.85 -16.63
C LYS A 13 -13.56 -18.87 -17.84
N GLU A 14 -13.19 -20.05 -18.33
CA GLU A 14 -12.22 -20.22 -19.42
C GLU A 14 -12.55 -19.38 -20.66
N SER A 15 -13.83 -19.20 -20.99
CA SER A 15 -14.29 -18.39 -22.13
C SER A 15 -13.97 -16.90 -22.02
N CYS A 16 -13.67 -16.39 -20.83
CA CYS A 16 -13.39 -14.99 -20.56
C CYS A 16 -12.09 -14.79 -19.76
N PHE A 17 -11.37 -15.87 -19.46
CA PHE A 17 -10.13 -15.86 -18.70
C PHE A 17 -8.95 -15.71 -19.65
N ASN A 18 -8.45 -14.49 -19.78
CA ASN A 18 -7.31 -14.21 -20.65
C ASN A 18 -6.00 -14.48 -19.90
N VAL A 19 -5.45 -15.68 -20.09
CA VAL A 19 -4.18 -16.14 -19.51
C VAL A 19 -3.03 -15.21 -19.88
N LYS A 20 -2.99 -14.64 -21.09
CA LYS A 20 -1.94 -13.68 -21.50
C LYS A 20 -2.00 -12.40 -20.67
N LYS A 21 -3.21 -11.92 -20.35
CA LYS A 21 -3.40 -10.69 -19.55
C LYS A 21 -2.99 -10.84 -18.07
N ILE A 22 -2.99 -12.06 -17.53
CA ILE A 22 -2.71 -12.34 -16.11
C ILE A 22 -1.33 -13.00 -15.90
N GLY A 23 -0.86 -13.77 -16.89
CA GLY A 23 0.34 -14.59 -16.79
C GLY A 23 1.61 -14.02 -17.43
N SER A 24 1.53 -13.07 -18.37
CA SER A 24 2.72 -12.56 -19.08
C SER A 24 3.06 -11.09 -18.83
N GLU A 25 2.15 -10.29 -18.25
CA GLU A 25 2.39 -8.86 -18.00
C GLU A 25 2.49 -8.59 -16.49
N SER A 26 3.59 -7.96 -16.06
CA SER A 26 3.70 -7.41 -14.71
C SER A 26 2.62 -6.36 -14.51
N CYS A 27 1.87 -6.45 -13.40
CA CYS A 27 0.82 -5.48 -13.08
C CYS A 27 1.35 -4.04 -13.14
N ASN A 28 0.68 -3.19 -13.92
CA ASN A 28 1.03 -1.77 -14.07
C ASN A 28 0.56 -0.88 -12.90
N LEU A 29 0.06 -1.46 -11.81
CA LEU A 29 -0.52 -0.78 -10.64
C LEU A 29 -1.77 0.10 -10.91
N GLY A 30 -2.23 0.17 -12.17
CA GLY A 30 -3.45 0.87 -12.58
C GLY A 30 -3.38 2.39 -12.49
N ALA A 31 -4.55 3.03 -12.39
CA ALA A 31 -4.71 4.48 -12.49
C ALA A 31 -3.90 5.29 -11.45
N HIS A 32 -3.64 4.70 -10.28
CA HIS A 32 -2.93 5.36 -9.18
C HIS A 32 -1.47 4.89 -9.04
N ALA A 33 -0.88 4.28 -10.09
CA ALA A 33 0.46 3.70 -10.06
C ALA A 33 1.53 4.61 -9.44
N ASN A 34 1.50 5.90 -9.79
CA ASN A 34 2.48 6.88 -9.29
C ASN A 34 2.36 7.15 -7.78
N LEU A 35 1.21 6.88 -7.17
CA LEU A 35 0.93 7.14 -5.75
C LEU A 35 1.11 5.89 -4.87
N ILE A 36 1.26 4.71 -5.48
CA ILE A 36 1.35 3.43 -4.77
C ILE A 36 2.81 3.14 -4.44
N VAL A 37 3.09 2.71 -3.21
CA VAL A 37 4.34 2.01 -2.87
C VAL A 37 4.25 0.61 -3.47
N PRO A 38 5.05 0.30 -4.52
CA PRO A 38 5.04 -1.02 -5.12
C PRO A 38 5.46 -2.08 -4.09
N PRO A 39 4.89 -3.31 -4.16
CA PRO A 39 5.32 -4.41 -3.30
C PRO A 39 6.82 -4.69 -3.34
N THR A 40 7.44 -4.45 -4.49
CA THR A 40 8.88 -4.62 -4.73
C THR A 40 9.76 -3.67 -3.90
N TRP A 41 9.20 -2.57 -3.39
CA TRP A 41 9.94 -1.63 -2.54
C TRP A 41 9.94 -2.04 -1.06
N ILE A 42 9.12 -3.02 -0.67
CA ILE A 42 8.91 -3.33 0.74
C ILE A 42 9.80 -4.49 1.17
N VAL A 43 10.70 -4.19 2.11
CA VAL A 43 11.62 -5.16 2.68
C VAL A 43 11.17 -5.52 4.09
N LYS A 44 11.03 -6.82 4.35
CA LYS A 44 10.75 -7.35 5.67
C LYS A 44 12.00 -7.23 6.54
N LEU A 45 11.92 -6.58 7.69
CA LEU A 45 13.04 -6.55 8.63
C LEU A 45 12.97 -7.78 9.54
N PRO A 46 14.12 -8.33 9.96
CA PRO A 46 14.15 -9.36 10.99
C PRO A 46 13.63 -8.76 12.30
N CYS A 47 12.63 -9.40 12.90
CA CYS A 47 12.15 -9.05 14.24
C CYS A 47 13.25 -9.42 15.24
N LYS A 48 13.67 -8.47 16.09
CA LYS A 48 14.32 -8.83 17.34
C LYS A 48 13.22 -9.39 18.25
N GLU A 49 13.48 -10.56 18.84
CA GLU A 49 12.56 -11.27 19.74
C GLU A 49 12.34 -10.44 21.01
N THR A 50 11.45 -9.46 20.92
CA THR A 50 10.82 -8.82 22.07
C THR A 50 9.33 -8.90 21.83
N GLU A 51 8.66 -9.60 22.75
CA GLU A 51 7.24 -9.89 22.71
C GLU A 51 6.45 -8.61 22.40
N ASN A 52 5.55 -8.72 21.41
CA ASN A 52 4.67 -7.67 20.88
C ASN A 52 5.19 -6.79 19.72
N SER A 53 6.30 -7.13 19.07
CA SER A 53 6.72 -6.44 17.84
C SER A 53 5.88 -6.87 16.63
N LYS A 54 4.88 -6.08 16.26
CA LYS A 54 4.30 -6.10 14.90
C LYS A 54 5.48 -6.03 13.92
N GLN A 55 5.65 -7.06 13.11
CA GLN A 55 6.78 -7.25 12.20
C GLN A 55 7.08 -5.97 11.40
N VAL A 56 8.22 -5.33 11.68
CA VAL A 56 8.57 -4.03 11.08
C VAL A 56 9.06 -4.26 9.65
N PHE A 57 8.59 -3.44 8.72
CA PHE A 57 9.07 -3.42 7.34
C PHE A 57 9.73 -2.06 7.06
N ALA A 58 10.59 -2.02 6.05
CA ALA A 58 11.17 -0.78 5.52
C ALA A 58 10.75 -0.60 4.06
N ILE A 59 10.71 0.65 3.62
CA ILE A 59 10.48 1.00 2.22
C ILE A 59 11.80 1.46 1.61
N LYS A 60 12.27 0.73 0.60
CA LYS A 60 13.46 1.05 -0.17
C LYS A 60 13.03 1.46 -1.58
N PRO A 61 12.92 2.76 -1.87
CA PRO A 61 12.53 3.21 -3.19
C PRO A 61 13.56 2.80 -4.24
N ILE A 62 13.07 2.50 -5.44
CA ILE A 62 13.89 2.39 -6.64
C ILE A 62 13.83 3.75 -7.33
N PRO A 63 14.98 4.37 -7.68
CA PRO A 63 15.00 5.67 -8.36
C PRO A 63 14.10 5.66 -9.60
N SER A 64 13.11 6.55 -9.61
CA SER A 64 12.15 6.73 -10.68
C SER A 64 11.70 8.19 -10.68
N SER A 65 11.70 8.83 -11.85
CA SER A 65 11.29 10.24 -11.98
C SER A 65 9.77 10.44 -11.96
N THR A 66 8.99 9.36 -12.05
CA THR A 66 7.53 9.41 -12.16
C THR A 66 6.79 8.96 -10.90
N SER A 67 7.45 8.23 -10.00
CA SER A 67 6.84 7.70 -8.78
C SER A 67 6.86 8.73 -7.65
N LYS A 68 5.69 9.02 -7.08
CA LYS A 68 5.47 9.95 -5.96
C LYS A 68 4.50 9.32 -4.95
N PRO A 69 4.95 8.36 -4.14
CA PRO A 69 4.04 7.62 -3.28
C PRO A 69 3.34 8.51 -2.26
N LEU A 70 2.04 8.29 -2.06
CA LEU A 70 1.25 9.02 -1.08
C LEU A 70 1.30 8.33 0.27
N LEU A 71 1.73 9.04 1.31
CA LEU A 71 1.64 8.60 2.71
C LEU A 71 0.36 9.19 3.33
N VAL A 72 -0.52 8.34 3.81
CA VAL A 72 -1.85 8.74 4.31
C VAL A 72 -1.93 8.48 5.81
N PHE A 73 -2.19 9.54 6.57
CA PHE A 73 -2.55 9.45 7.98
C PHE A 73 -4.02 9.80 8.15
N ILE A 74 -4.76 8.94 8.83
CA ILE A 74 -6.18 9.14 9.10
C ILE A 74 -6.34 9.21 10.61
N ASN A 75 -7.07 10.22 11.08
CA ASN A 75 -7.58 10.26 12.45
C ASN A 75 -9.06 9.82 12.42
N PRO A 76 -9.41 8.56 12.69
CA PRO A 76 -10.78 8.11 12.54
C PRO A 76 -11.75 8.73 13.56
N LYS A 77 -11.21 9.28 14.66
CA LYS A 77 -11.98 9.94 15.72
C LYS A 77 -12.41 11.36 15.36
N SER A 78 -11.92 11.93 14.25
CA SER A 78 -12.35 13.24 13.78
C SER A 78 -13.65 13.16 12.97
N GLY A 79 -14.63 14.03 13.27
CA GLY A 79 -15.83 14.25 12.45
C GLY A 79 -16.97 13.23 12.59
N GLY A 80 -17.79 13.10 11.55
CA GLY A 80 -19.06 12.34 11.54
C GLY A 80 -18.94 10.82 11.37
N ASN A 81 -18.01 10.17 12.08
CA ASN A 81 -17.82 8.72 12.08
C ASN A 81 -17.49 8.06 10.72
N GLN A 82 -16.96 8.82 9.76
CA GLN A 82 -16.57 8.29 8.43
C GLN A 82 -15.11 7.81 8.36
N GLY A 83 -14.33 7.97 9.43
CA GLY A 83 -12.91 7.62 9.48
C GLY A 83 -12.60 6.19 9.07
N SER A 84 -13.36 5.21 9.57
CA SER A 84 -13.19 3.79 9.24
C SER A 84 -13.50 3.49 7.77
N LYS A 85 -14.47 4.20 7.17
CA LYS A 85 -14.79 4.06 5.75
C LYS A 85 -13.65 4.61 4.90
N LEU A 86 -13.14 5.79 5.26
CA LEU A 86 -12.02 6.43 4.59
C LEU A 86 -10.74 5.58 4.65
N LEU A 87 -10.46 4.99 5.83
CA LEU A 87 -9.35 4.04 6.02
C LEU A 87 -9.44 2.86 5.06
N ARG A 88 -10.59 2.20 5.01
CA ARG A 88 -10.81 1.07 4.07
C ARG A 88 -10.70 1.51 2.62
N THR A 89 -11.21 2.69 2.26
CA THR A 89 -11.11 3.22 0.90
C THR A 89 -9.66 3.47 0.51
N PHE A 90 -8.85 4.11 1.35
CA PHE A 90 -7.44 4.32 1.04
C PHE A 90 -6.63 3.02 1.03
N GLN A 91 -6.88 2.09 1.97
CA GLN A 91 -6.25 0.77 1.95
C GLN A 91 -6.64 -0.07 0.72
N TRP A 92 -7.82 0.19 0.15
CA TRP A 92 -8.21 -0.39 -1.13
C TRP A 92 -7.49 0.30 -2.30
N LEU A 93 -7.44 1.63 -2.33
CA LEU A 93 -6.87 2.37 -3.47
C LEU A 93 -5.33 2.33 -3.52
N LEU A 94 -4.68 2.24 -2.37
CA LEU A 94 -3.24 2.30 -2.19
C LEU A 94 -2.71 1.01 -1.57
N ASN A 95 -1.40 0.93 -1.36
CA ASN A 95 -0.84 -0.13 -0.53
C ASN A 95 -1.29 0.08 0.93
N PRO A 96 -1.86 -0.92 1.62
CA PRO A 96 -2.24 -0.76 3.03
C PRO A 96 -1.10 -0.32 3.93
N ARG A 97 0.16 -0.61 3.56
CA ARG A 97 1.36 -0.16 4.27
C ARG A 97 1.63 1.35 4.17
N GLN A 98 0.88 2.09 3.35
CA GLN A 98 0.92 3.55 3.22
C GLN A 98 -0.16 4.27 4.02
N VAL A 99 -1.08 3.53 4.64
CA VAL A 99 -2.28 4.09 5.27
C VAL A 99 -2.24 3.79 6.77
N PHE A 100 -2.12 4.84 7.57
CA PHE A 100 -1.92 4.76 9.01
C PHE A 100 -3.11 5.34 9.77
N ASP A 101 -3.59 4.58 10.74
CA ASP A 101 -4.55 5.05 11.73
C ASP A 101 -3.79 5.77 12.87
N LEU A 102 -4.04 7.06 13.03
CA LEU A 102 -3.39 7.89 14.06
C LEU A 102 -3.75 7.47 15.48
N THR A 103 -4.81 6.68 15.67
CA THR A 103 -5.16 6.12 16.98
C THR A 103 -4.27 4.93 17.35
N GLU A 104 -3.57 4.31 16.39
CA GLU A 104 -2.63 3.21 16.60
C GLU A 104 -1.19 3.71 16.84
N GLY A 105 -1.00 4.58 17.83
CA GLY A 105 0.34 5.05 18.22
C GLY A 105 0.85 6.27 17.45
N GLY A 106 -0.06 7.03 16.82
CA GLY A 106 0.25 8.31 16.18
C GLY A 106 1.05 8.21 14.87
N PRO A 107 1.55 9.34 14.34
CA PRO A 107 2.16 9.37 13.00
C PRO A 107 3.62 8.91 12.97
N ALA A 108 4.28 8.79 14.14
CA ALA A 108 5.72 8.57 14.25
C ALA A 108 6.18 7.31 13.49
N VAL A 109 5.44 6.21 13.59
CA VAL A 109 5.75 4.95 12.89
C VAL A 109 5.77 5.14 11.37
N GLY A 110 4.77 5.85 10.83
CA GLY A 110 4.71 6.15 9.40
C GLY A 110 5.92 6.96 8.93
N PHE A 111 6.31 7.99 9.68
CA PHE A 111 7.51 8.78 9.36
C PHE A 111 8.79 7.96 9.40
N VAL A 112 8.96 7.06 10.37
CA VAL A 112 10.14 6.18 10.44
C VAL A 112 10.21 5.24 9.24
N ILE A 113 9.09 4.61 8.87
CA ILE A 113 9.03 3.67 7.74
C ILE A 113 9.28 4.37 6.40
N PHE A 114 8.79 5.60 6.25
CA PHE A 114 8.83 6.38 5.01
C PHE A 114 9.94 7.42 4.99
N HIS A 115 10.86 7.43 5.96
CA HIS A 115 11.88 8.48 6.09
C HIS A 115 12.67 8.70 4.80
N ILE A 116 13.07 7.63 4.12
CA ILE A 116 13.82 7.70 2.85
C ILE A 116 12.98 8.33 1.72
N LEU A 117 11.66 8.10 1.69
CA LEU A 117 10.78 8.68 0.68
C LEU A 117 10.55 10.18 0.87
N ILE A 118 10.70 10.70 2.09
CA ILE A 118 10.48 12.12 2.41
C ILE A 118 11.70 12.97 2.04
N LEU A 119 12.88 12.35 1.88
CA LEU A 119 14.14 13.03 1.58
C LEU A 119 14.48 13.10 0.09
N MET A 120 13.63 12.54 -0.78
CA MET A 120 13.76 12.55 -2.24
C MET A 120 12.84 13.59 -2.87
#